data_AF-A0A6B3ICB6-F1
#
_entry.id   AF-A0A6B3ICB6-F1
#
_cell.length_a   1.000
_cell.length_b   1.000
_cell.length_c   1.000
_cell.angle_alpha   90.00
_cell.angle_beta   90.00
_cell.angle_gamma   90.00
#
_symmetry.space_group_name_H-M   'P 1'
#
loop_
_entity.id
_entity.type
_entity.pdbx_description
1 polymer ?
#
loop_
_entity_poly.entity_id
_entity_poly.type
_entity_poly.pdbx_seq_one_letter_code
_entity_poly.pdbx_strand_id
1 'polypeptide(L)'
;RLSEAARETLRFTVALGGEVPHQAHLPALVGDTHADAALGELAGCGLLSPAGPRYRLAAGVLAQLEAGGYAESAATHARTAAQHYAWWVSHPSVTPQRAVAEADAIVAAMGRLIPDA
;
A
#
# COMPACT_ATOMS: atom_id res chain seq x y z
N ARG A 1 12.90 15.24 4.12
CA ARG A 1 13.35 13.86 4.43
C ARG A 1 12.13 13.09 4.89
N LEU A 2 11.92 11.87 4.38
CA LEU A 2 10.74 11.08 4.74
C LEU A 2 10.86 10.49 6.15
N SER A 3 9.75 10.48 6.90
CA SER A 3 9.60 9.75 8.15
C SER A 3 9.83 8.24 7.95
N GLU A 4 9.97 7.50 9.05
CA GLU A 4 10.07 6.04 8.97
C GLU A 4 8.75 5.41 8.52
N ALA A 5 7.63 5.85 9.07
CA ALA A 5 6.29 5.41 8.65
C ALA A 5 6.03 5.69 7.16
N ALA A 6 6.45 6.83 6.62
CA ALA A 6 6.33 7.13 5.19
C ALA A 6 7.22 6.24 4.33
N ARG A 7 8.45 5.95 4.77
CA ARG A 7 9.33 5.01 4.06
C ARG A 7 8.79 3.59 4.06
N GLU A 8 8.21 3.15 5.17
CA GLU A 8 7.57 1.82 5.25
C GLU A 8 6.29 1.76 4.40
N THR A 9 5.49 2.81 4.40
CA THR A 9 4.34 2.95 3.51
C THR A 9 4.76 2.86 2.03
N LEU A 10 5.91 3.43 1.65
CA LEU A 10 6.44 3.26 0.30
C LEU A 10 6.84 1.81 -0.01
N ARG A 11 7.39 1.05 0.96
CA ARG A 11 7.71 -0.38 0.75
C ARG A 11 6.45 -1.20 0.49
N PHE A 12 5.38 -0.96 1.25
CA PHE A 12 4.07 -1.55 0.96
C PHE A 12 3.56 -1.13 -0.43
N THR A 13 3.60 0.16 -0.74
CA THR A 13 3.11 0.68 -2.02
C THR A 13 3.88 0.09 -3.22
N VAL A 14 5.20 -0.06 -3.12
CA VAL A 14 6.03 -0.73 -4.13
C VAL A 14 5.66 -2.21 -4.24
N ALA A 15 5.47 -2.89 -3.11
CA ALA A 15 5.02 -4.29 -3.10
C ALA A 15 3.65 -4.48 -3.78
N LEU A 16 2.81 -3.45 -3.78
CA LEU A 16 1.50 -3.42 -4.42
C LEU A 16 1.52 -2.80 -5.82
N GLY A 17 2.69 -2.74 -6.48
CA GLY A 17 2.81 -2.25 -7.86
C GLY A 17 2.42 -0.77 -8.01
N GLY A 18 2.60 0.02 -6.95
CA GLY A 18 2.30 1.44 -6.91
C GLY A 18 0.88 1.80 -6.45
N GLU A 19 0.04 0.82 -6.07
CA GLU A 19 -1.23 1.11 -5.39
C GLU A 19 -0.96 1.51 -3.94
N VAL A 20 -1.52 2.65 -3.50
CA VAL A 20 -1.34 3.14 -2.13
C VAL A 20 -2.47 2.60 -1.25
N PRO A 21 -2.18 1.85 -0.17
CA PRO A 21 -3.21 1.46 0.78
C PRO A 21 -3.94 2.68 1.35
N HIS A 22 -5.25 2.58 1.55
CA HIS A 22 -6.00 3.66 2.19
C HIS A 22 -5.44 3.95 3.60
N GLN A 23 -5.38 5.23 3.98
CA GLN A 23 -4.72 5.69 5.22
C GLN A 23 -5.20 4.97 6.49
N ALA A 24 -6.47 4.56 6.52
CA ALA A 24 -7.07 3.83 7.63
C ALA A 24 -6.44 2.44 7.90
N HIS A 25 -5.75 1.85 6.92
CA HIS A 25 -5.05 0.56 7.07
C HIS A 25 -3.59 0.72 7.45
N LEU A 26 -3.00 1.91 7.24
CA LEU A 26 -1.57 2.12 7.42
C LEU A 26 -1.10 1.82 8.84
N PRO A 27 -1.81 2.19 9.93
CA PRO A 27 -1.35 1.85 11.26
C PRO A 27 -1.15 0.35 11.51
N ALA A 28 -2.05 -0.47 10.97
CA ALA A 28 -1.96 -1.93 11.11
C ALA A 28 -0.87 -2.54 10.21
N LEU A 29 -0.70 -2.02 8.99
CA LEU A 29 0.30 -2.52 8.04
C LEU A 29 1.72 -2.13 8.45
N VAL A 30 1.92 -0.87 8.85
CA VAL A 30 3.22 -0.28 9.18
C VAL A 30 3.64 -0.59 10.62
N GLY A 31 2.69 -0.90 11.51
CA GLY A 31 2.97 -1.13 12.93
C GLY A 31 3.25 0.16 13.72
N ASP A 32 2.78 1.30 13.21
CA ASP A 32 2.91 2.62 13.85
C ASP A 32 1.54 3.30 13.90
N THR A 33 1.06 3.63 15.10
CA THR A 33 -0.25 4.25 15.34
C THR A 33 -0.45 5.57 14.59
N HIS A 34 0.64 6.26 14.21
CA HIS A 34 0.63 7.53 13.48
C HIS A 34 0.88 7.37 11.97
N ALA A 35 0.92 6.14 11.45
CA ALA A 35 1.19 5.90 10.04
C ALA A 35 0.09 6.43 9.09
N ASP A 36 -1.09 6.79 9.59
CA ASP A 36 -2.12 7.47 8.80
C ASP A 36 -1.63 8.83 8.25
N ALA A 37 -0.74 9.52 8.96
CA ALA A 37 -0.12 10.76 8.51
C ALA A 37 0.83 10.59 7.30
N ALA A 38 1.30 9.36 7.04
CA ALA A 38 2.22 9.09 5.93
C ALA A 38 1.63 9.45 4.58
N LEU A 39 0.32 9.30 4.38
CA LEU A 39 -0.33 9.63 3.11
C LEU A 39 -0.16 11.11 2.77
N GLY A 40 -0.39 12.00 3.74
CA GLY A 40 -0.23 13.44 3.57
C GLY A 40 1.24 13.84 3.34
N GLU A 41 2.17 13.18 4.01
CA GLU A 41 3.60 13.40 3.82
C GLU A 41 4.06 13.02 2.40
N LEU A 42 3.66 11.83 1.92
CA LEU A 42 4.00 11.35 0.56
C LEU A 42 3.37 12.24 -0.52
N ALA A 43 2.13 12.67 -0.33
CA ALA A 43 1.45 13.62 -1.22
C ALA A 43 2.17 14.99 -1.22
N GLY A 44 2.54 15.51 -0.05
CA GLY A 44 3.30 16.77 0.07
C GLY A 44 4.69 16.70 -0.56
N CYS A 45 5.27 15.50 -0.68
CA CYS A 45 6.52 15.26 -1.41
C CYS A 45 6.33 15.06 -2.92
N GLY A 46 5.09 15.09 -3.44
CA GLY A 46 4.80 14.89 -4.87
C GLY A 46 4.99 13.45 -5.35
N LEU A 47 5.03 12.47 -4.44
CA LEU A 47 5.27 11.06 -4.79
C LEU A 47 4.01 10.34 -5.27
N LEU A 48 2.84 10.95 -5.07
CA LEU A 48 1.54 10.36 -5.33
C LEU A 48 0.79 11.11 -6.42
N SER A 49 -0.05 10.38 -7.16
CA SER A 49 -1.00 10.91 -8.14
C SER A 49 -2.40 10.41 -7.80
N PRO A 50 -3.45 11.25 -7.93
CA PRO A 50 -4.82 10.82 -7.77
C PRO A 50 -5.19 9.72 -8.78
N ALA A 51 -5.92 8.71 -8.32
CA ALA A 51 -6.47 7.62 -9.11
C ALA A 51 -7.91 7.36 -8.66
N GLY A 52 -8.86 8.09 -9.25
CA GLY A 52 -10.24 8.12 -8.77
C GLY A 52 -10.31 8.60 -7.31
N PRO A 53 -10.96 7.86 -6.40
CA PRO A 53 -11.03 8.22 -4.98
C PRO A 53 -9.76 7.85 -4.19
N ARG A 54 -8.73 7.27 -4.83
CA ARG A 54 -7.51 6.78 -4.19
C ARG A 54 -6.26 7.48 -4.72
N TYR A 55 -5.10 7.03 -4.25
CA TYR A 55 -3.80 7.46 -4.71
C TYR A 55 -3.00 6.29 -5.27
N ARG A 56 -2.17 6.58 -6.26
CA ARG A 56 -1.11 5.70 -6.75
C ARG A 56 0.22 6.44 -6.72
N LEU A 57 1.32 5.71 -6.82
CA LEU A 57 2.62 6.33 -7.10
C LEU A 57 2.53 7.15 -8.40
N ALA A 58 3.14 8.33 -8.39
CA ALA A 58 3.26 9.15 -9.58
C ALA A 58 4.06 8.42 -10.67
N ALA A 59 3.86 8.82 -11.93
CA ALA A 59 4.52 8.20 -13.07
C ALA A 59 6.05 8.18 -12.90
N GLY A 60 6.66 7.01 -13.13
CA GLY A 60 8.11 6.80 -13.00
C GLY A 60 8.61 6.57 -11.56
N VAL A 61 7.85 6.95 -10.53
CA VAL A 61 8.28 6.82 -9.12
C VAL A 61 8.47 5.36 -8.72
N LEU A 62 7.61 4.44 -9.19
CA LEU A 62 7.75 3.01 -8.92
C LEU A 62 9.12 2.49 -9.37
N ALA A 63 9.47 2.69 -10.64
CA ALA A 63 10.75 2.22 -11.20
C ALA A 63 11.96 2.84 -10.47
N GLN A 64 11.87 4.10 -10.04
CA GLN A 64 12.93 4.76 -9.27
C GLN A 64 13.09 4.16 -7.87
N LEU A 65 11.98 3.85 -7.19
CA LEU A 65 12.01 3.21 -5.87
C LEU A 65 12.54 1.78 -5.96
N GLU A 66 12.13 1.02 -6.98
CA GLU A 66 12.66 -0.32 -7.25
C GLU A 66 14.17 -0.30 -7.50
N ALA A 67 14.65 0.62 -8.35
CA ALA A 67 16.09 0.83 -8.56
C ALA A 67 16.83 1.27 -7.28
N GLY A 68 16.11 1.92 -6.35
CA GLY A 68 16.61 2.29 -5.02
C GLY A 68 16.49 1.19 -3.96
N GLY A 69 16.13 -0.04 -4.32
CA GLY A 69 16.08 -1.19 -3.41
C GLY A 69 14.78 -1.35 -2.62
N TYR A 70 13.74 -0.55 -2.87
CA TYR A 70 12.47 -0.68 -2.13
C TYR A 70 11.73 -2.00 -2.43
N ALA A 71 12.10 -2.71 -3.50
CA ALA A 71 11.48 -3.97 -3.89
C ALA A 71 12.08 -5.21 -3.18
N GLU A 72 13.20 -5.08 -2.46
CA GLU A 72 13.93 -6.22 -1.88
C GLU A 72 13.06 -7.08 -0.96
N SER A 73 12.11 -6.46 -0.25
CA SER A 73 11.18 -7.12 0.67
C SER A 73 9.73 -7.14 0.16
N ALA A 74 9.52 -6.92 -1.14
CA ALA A 74 8.19 -6.77 -1.74
C ALA A 74 7.28 -7.97 -1.49
N ALA A 75 7.79 -9.20 -1.63
CA ALA A 75 6.98 -10.40 -1.39
C ALA A 75 6.51 -10.52 0.08
N THR A 76 7.35 -10.10 1.03
CA THR A 76 7.00 -10.08 2.46
C THR A 76 5.92 -9.04 2.74
N HIS A 77 6.08 -7.82 2.23
CA HIS A 77 5.09 -6.74 2.40
C HIS A 77 3.76 -7.09 1.72
N ALA A 78 3.78 -7.64 0.51
CA ALA A 78 2.57 -8.09 -0.18
C ALA A 78 1.84 -9.19 0.63
N ARG A 79 2.58 -10.12 1.23
CA ARG A 79 2.00 -11.15 2.11
C ARG A 79 1.37 -10.55 3.36
N THR A 80 2.06 -9.61 4.03
CA THR A 80 1.51 -8.90 5.19
C THR A 80 0.22 -8.16 4.82
N ALA A 81 0.21 -7.45 3.68
CA ALA A 81 -0.97 -6.76 3.18
C ALA A 81 -2.12 -7.74 2.86
N ALA A 82 -1.83 -8.85 2.18
CA ALA A 82 -2.84 -9.86 1.87
C ALA A 82 -3.44 -10.48 3.14
N GLN A 83 -2.62 -10.79 4.15
CA GLN A 83 -3.08 -11.30 5.44
C GLN A 83 -3.95 -10.28 6.19
N HIS A 84 -3.52 -9.02 6.23
CA HIS A 84 -4.28 -7.92 6.82
C HIS A 84 -5.63 -7.77 6.15
N TYR A 85 -5.67 -7.68 4.82
CA TYR A 85 -6.91 -7.53 4.09
C TYR A 85 -7.83 -8.74 4.21
N ALA A 86 -7.29 -9.97 4.22
CA ALA A 86 -8.08 -11.18 4.45
C ALA A 86 -8.74 -11.19 5.83
N TRP A 87 -8.00 -10.81 6.87
CA TRP A 87 -8.55 -10.63 8.22
C TRP A 87 -9.60 -9.51 8.23
N TRP A 88 -9.30 -8.35 7.65
CA TRP A 88 -10.19 -7.19 7.65
C TRP A 88 -11.51 -7.48 6.94
N VAL A 89 -11.51 -8.03 5.72
CA VAL A 89 -12.74 -8.34 4.97
C VAL A 89 -13.60 -9.42 5.64
N SER A 90 -13.00 -10.24 6.52
CA SER A 90 -13.75 -11.24 7.30
C SER A 90 -14.54 -10.65 8.48
N HIS A 91 -14.35 -9.36 8.80
CA HIS A 91 -15.07 -8.71 9.90
C HIS A 91 -16.55 -8.47 9.54
N PRO A 92 -17.49 -8.80 10.44
CA PRO A 92 -18.93 -8.56 10.20
C PRO A 92 -19.32 -7.10 9.92
N SER A 93 -18.49 -6.14 10.33
CA SER A 93 -18.72 -4.70 10.11
C SER A 93 -18.24 -4.19 8.74
N VAL A 94 -17.56 -5.03 7.95
CA VAL A 94 -17.10 -4.68 6.62
C VAL A 94 -18.17 -5.04 5.60
N THR A 95 -18.78 -4.02 5.02
CA THR A 95 -19.80 -4.19 3.98
C THR A 95 -19.13 -4.47 2.62
N PRO A 96 -19.85 -5.04 1.65
CA PRO A 96 -19.34 -5.22 0.29
C PRO A 96 -18.83 -3.91 -0.34
N GLN A 97 -19.53 -2.80 -0.10
CA GLN A 97 -19.12 -1.48 -0.60
C GLN A 97 -17.77 -1.03 -0.03
N ARG A 98 -17.52 -1.30 1.26
CA ARG A 98 -16.22 -1.03 1.88
C ARG A 98 -15.13 -1.94 1.30
N ALA A 99 -15.43 -3.22 1.07
CA ALA A 99 -14.48 -4.13 0.45
C ALA A 99 -14.11 -3.71 -1.00
N VAL A 100 -15.10 -3.28 -1.79
CA VAL A 100 -14.87 -2.76 -3.15
C VAL A 100 -13.98 -1.50 -3.15
N ALA A 101 -14.13 -0.63 -2.14
CA ALA A 101 -13.27 0.55 -2.00
C ALA A 101 -11.78 0.21 -1.77
N GLU A 102 -11.46 -1.02 -1.36
CA GLU A 102 -10.09 -1.51 -1.16
C GLU A 102 -9.65 -2.52 -2.24
N ALA A 103 -10.48 -2.77 -3.25
CA ALA A 103 -10.29 -3.88 -4.19
C ALA A 103 -8.94 -3.84 -4.93
N ASP A 104 -8.46 -2.66 -5.35
CA ASP A 104 -7.17 -2.57 -6.07
C ASP A 104 -6.00 -2.96 -5.18
N ALA A 105 -5.99 -2.52 -3.91
CA ALA A 105 -4.96 -2.89 -2.95
C ALA A 105 -5.00 -4.39 -2.64
N ILE A 106 -6.21 -4.95 -2.51
CA ILE A 106 -6.43 -6.39 -2.29
C ILE A 106 -5.90 -7.20 -3.49
N VAL A 107 -6.30 -6.84 -4.71
CA VAL A 107 -5.88 -7.52 -5.94
C VAL A 107 -4.39 -7.37 -6.18
N ALA A 108 -3.82 -6.18 -5.94
CA ALA A 108 -2.38 -5.96 -6.06
C ALA A 108 -1.57 -6.82 -5.07
N ALA A 109 -2.04 -6.93 -3.82
CA ALA A 109 -1.39 -7.75 -2.79
C ALA A 109 -1.38 -9.22 -3.19
N MET A 110 -2.53 -9.75 -3.63
CA MET A 110 -2.64 -11.15 -4.04
C MET A 110 -1.89 -11.43 -5.35
N GLY A 111 -2.00 -10.53 -6.34
CA GLY A 111 -1.35 -10.68 -7.64
C GLY A 111 0.16 -10.80 -7.52
N ARG A 112 0.79 -10.05 -6.59
CA ARG A 112 2.23 -10.15 -6.32
C ARG A 112 2.67 -11.51 -5.76
N LEU A 113 1.76 -12.29 -5.19
CA LEU A 113 2.07 -13.58 -4.57
C LEU A 113 1.84 -14.77 -5.51
N ILE A 114 1.28 -14.53 -6.69
CA ILE A 114 1.14 -15.56 -7.72
C ILE A 114 2.52 -15.74 -8.38
N PRO A 115 3.05 -16.97 -8.48
CA PRO A 115 4.28 -17.23 -9.22
C PRO A 115 4.12 -16.81 -10.69
N ASP A 116 5.16 -16.20 -11.27
CA ASP A 116 5.21 -15.99 -12.72
C ASP A 116 5.11 -17.36 -13.41
N ALA A 117 4.15 -17.49 -14.33
CA ALA A 117 3.89 -18.73 -15.08
C ALA A 117 4.92 -18.95 -16.20
#